data_AF-A0A3D4P5F6-F1
#
_entry.id   AF-A0A3D4P5F6-F1
#
_cell.length_a   1.000
_cell.length_b   1.000
_cell.length_c   1.000
_cell.angle_alpha   90.00
_cell.angle_beta   90.00
_cell.angle_gamma   90.00
#
_symmetry.space_group_name_H-M   'P 1'
#
loop_
_entity.id
_entity.type
_entity.pdbx_description
1 polymer ?
#
loop_
_entity_poly.entity_id
_entity_poly.type
_entity_poly.pdbx_seq_one_letter_code
_entity_poly.pdbx_strand_id
1 'polypeptide(L)' 'MENPIGDVELAGLPLHKKGKVRNVYEVGDKLLIVATDRI' A
#
# COMPACT_ATOMS: atom_id res chain seq x y z
N MET A 1 6.52 21.53 10.79
CA MET A 1 6.56 20.05 10.77
C MET A 1 5.74 19.61 9.56
N GLU A 2 6.28 18.76 8.71
CA GLU A 2 5.49 18.15 7.62
C GLU A 2 4.48 17.17 8.21
N ASN A 3 3.29 17.10 7.62
CA ASN A 3 2.27 16.15 8.05
C ASN A 3 2.64 14.74 7.55
N PRO A 4 2.53 13.71 8.40
CA PRO A 4 2.82 12.34 7.99
C PRO A 4 1.82 11.89 6.91
N ILE A 5 2.33 11.13 5.94
CA ILE A 5 1.50 10.52 4.90
C ILE A 5 0.85 9.26 5.49
N GLY A 6 -0.46 9.33 5.73
CA GLY A 6 -1.23 8.26 6.36
C GLY A 6 -1.63 7.12 5.43
N ASP A 7 -1.36 7.23 4.13
CA ASP A 7 -1.71 6.19 3.17
C ASP A 7 -0.86 6.25 1.90
N VAL A 8 -0.81 5.13 1.17
CA VAL A 8 -0.11 5.05 -0.11
C VAL A 8 -1.04 4.49 -1.17
N GLU A 9 -1.09 5.15 -2.32
CA GLU A 9 -1.78 4.69 -3.51
C GLU A 9 -0.77 4.60 -4.65
N LEU A 10 -0.69 3.43 -5.29
CA LEU A 10 0.19 3.20 -6.43
C LEU A 10 -0.68 3.17 -7.68
N ALA A 11 -0.67 4.29 -8.42
CA ALA A 11 -1.47 4.44 -9.63
C ALA A 11 -1.14 3.31 -10.63
N GLY A 12 -2.18 2.72 -11.20
CA GLY A 12 -2.06 1.61 -12.15
C GLY A 12 -1.87 0.23 -11.53
N LEU A 13 -1.80 0.11 -10.20
CA LEU A 13 -1.80 -1.18 -9.50
C LEU A 13 -3.11 -1.39 -8.73
N PRO A 14 -3.90 -2.42 -9.04
CA PRO A 14 -5.10 -2.76 -8.28
C PRO A 14 -4.75 -3.10 -6.83
N LEU A 15 -5.46 -2.49 -5.88
CA LEU A 15 -5.31 -2.82 -4.46
C LEU A 15 -6.03 -4.14 -4.18
N HIS A 16 -5.26 -5.17 -3.85
CA HIS A 16 -5.78 -6.49 -3.47
C HIS A 16 -6.29 -6.50 -2.02
N LYS A 17 -5.53 -5.90 -1.09
CA LYS A 17 -5.90 -5.85 0.33
C LYS A 17 -5.23 -4.69 1.07
N LYS A 18 -6.01 -4.03 1.93
CA LYS A 18 -5.51 -3.01 2.86
C LYS A 18 -5.55 -3.53 4.30
N GLY A 19 -4.38 -3.58 4.93
CA GLY A 19 -4.23 -3.87 6.37
C GLY A 19 -3.89 -2.60 7.15
N LYS A 20 -3.64 -2.76 8.46
CA LYS A 20 -3.26 -1.64 9.35
C LYS A 20 -1.94 -0.98 8.92
N VAL A 21 -0.90 -1.80 8.73
CA VAL A 21 0.48 -1.37 8.41
C VAL A 21 0.96 -1.82 7.03
N ARG A 22 0.11 -2.50 6.23
CA ARG A 22 0.52 -3.09 4.94
C ARG A 22 -0.56 -2.93 3.89
N ASN A 23 -0.17 -2.58 2.67
CA ASN A 23 -1.01 -2.67 1.47
C ASN A 23 -0.50 -3.83 0.60
N VAL A 24 -1.42 -4.55 -0.02
CA VAL A 24 -1.11 -5.62 -0.98
C VAL A 24 -1.73 -5.23 -2.31
N TYR A 25 -0.94 -5.23 -3.38
CA TYR A 25 -1.35 -4.90 -4.74
C TYR A 25 -1.16 -6.07 -5.68
N GLU A 26 -1.92 -6.09 -6.76
CA GLU A 26 -1.80 -7.09 -7.83
C GLU A 26 -0.79 -6.61 -8.88
N VAL A 27 0.10 -7.51 -9.31
CA VAL A 27 1.08 -7.26 -10.37
C VAL A 27 1.12 -8.48 -11.28
N GLY A 28 0.28 -8.49 -12.32
CA GLY A 28 0.11 -9.65 -13.19
C GLY A 28 -0.42 -10.85 -12.40
N ASP A 29 0.34 -11.93 -12.36
CA ASP A 29 0.05 -13.17 -11.62
C ASP A 29 0.65 -13.19 -10.19
N LYS A 30 1.18 -12.06 -9.73
CA LYS A 30 1.90 -11.93 -8.44
C LYS A 30 1.27 -10.87 -7.54
N LEU A 31 1.74 -10.85 -6.30
CA LEU A 31 1.37 -9.84 -5.30
C LEU A 31 2.59 -9.00 -4.91
N LEU A 32 2.39 -7.68 -4.83
CA LEU A 32 3.32 -6.72 -4.25
C LEU A 32 2.85 -6.36 -2.83
N ILE A 33 3.69 -6.59 -1.83
CA ILE A 33 3.40 -6.20 -0.44
C ILE A 33 4.19 -4.92 -0.13
N VAL A 34 3.48 -3.85 0.20
CA VAL A 34 4.05 -2.58 0.65
C VAL A 34 3.88 -2.47 2.15
N ALA A 35 5.00 -2.52 2.88
CA ALA A 35 5.04 -2.17 4.29
C ALA A 35 5.03 -0.65 4.44
N THR A 36 4.14 -0.16 5.29
CA THR A 36 3.98 1.26 5.60
C THR A 36 4.25 1.48 7.08
N ASP A 37 4.68 2.67 7.44
CA ASP A 37 4.87 3.06 8.85
C ASP A 37 3.54 3.50 9.51
N ARG A 38 2.38 3.11 8.95
CA ARG A 38 1.04 3.43 9.48
C ARG A 38 0.82 2.80 10.86
N ILE A 39 1.05 3.57 11.91
CA ILE A 39 0.49 3.43 13.26
C ILE A 39 0.51 4.80 13.93
#